data_AF-A0A1M3BJ80-F1
#
_entry.id   AF-A0A1M3BJ80-F1
#
_cell.length_a   1.000
_cell.length_b   1.000
_cell.length_c   1.000
_cell.angle_alpha   90.00
_cell.angle_beta   90.00
_cell.angle_gamma   90.00
#
_symmetry.space_group_name_H-M   'P 1'
#
loop_
_entity.id
_entity.type
_entity.pdbx_description
1 polymer ?
#
loop_
_entity_poly.entity_id
_entity_poly.type
_entity_poly.pdbx_seq_one_letter_code
_entity_poly.pdbx_strand_id
1 'polypeptide(L)'
;MSYFSRRPHAANPAWGAGSTASTVGIAAAAALALLLLLFAPAAQAGSGGLNATYSGETVETPSTPASTAETEVPGLTAPSGVPTPAPTVPGATATLAGERAVAPASAPPVVKQVIAAANRIRATPYIWGGGHARWWDKGYDCSGSVSYALHGGKLLEAPLVSGSFMTWGEPGPGTWITIYANKQHVYMTVAGLRWDTGGDAPGVTGPRWHTEPFLGKGFVVRHPVGL
;
A
#
# COMPACT_ATOMS: atom_id res chain seq x y z
N MET A 1 -57.95 -27.57 -40.22
CA MET A 1 -58.97 -26.50 -40.17
C MET A 1 -58.67 -25.57 -39.01
N SER A 2 -58.59 -24.27 -39.32
CA SER A 2 -58.21 -23.15 -38.45
C SER A 2 -59.13 -22.95 -37.25
N TYR A 3 -58.60 -22.46 -36.12
CA TYR A 3 -59.23 -21.35 -35.41
C TYR A 3 -58.18 -20.49 -34.69
N PHE A 4 -58.11 -19.24 -35.14
CA PHE A 4 -57.39 -18.14 -34.53
C PHE A 4 -58.01 -17.82 -33.16
N SER A 5 -57.18 -17.58 -32.15
CA SER A 5 -57.59 -16.83 -30.97
C SER A 5 -56.68 -15.63 -30.78
N ARG A 6 -57.26 -14.44 -30.99
CA ARG A 6 -56.63 -13.12 -30.90
C ARG A 6 -56.40 -12.76 -29.43
N ARG A 7 -55.21 -12.26 -29.08
CA ARG A 7 -55.01 -11.46 -27.86
C ARG A 7 -54.85 -9.99 -28.28
N PRO A 8 -55.62 -9.04 -27.71
CA PRO A 8 -55.41 -7.62 -27.95
C PRO A 8 -54.37 -7.00 -26.99
N HIS A 9 -53.52 -6.18 -27.61
CA HIS A 9 -52.91 -4.90 -27.23
C HIS A 9 -52.46 -4.57 -25.80
N ALA A 10 -51.23 -4.06 -25.78
CA ALA A 10 -50.54 -3.34 -24.71
C ALA A 10 -51.30 -2.10 -24.20
N ALA A 11 -51.11 -1.81 -22.91
CA ALA A 11 -51.37 -0.51 -22.32
C ALA A 11 -50.10 -0.05 -21.58
N ASN A 12 -49.57 1.11 -21.99
CA ASN A 12 -48.50 1.84 -21.31
C ASN A 12 -49.02 2.45 -20.00
N PRO A 13 -48.23 2.51 -18.91
CA PRO A 13 -48.53 3.39 -17.79
C PRO A 13 -48.15 4.84 -18.14
N ALA A 14 -49.15 5.71 -17.96
CA ALA A 14 -49.10 7.14 -18.16
C ALA A 14 -48.16 7.85 -17.16
N TRP A 15 -47.35 8.77 -17.68
CA TRP A 15 -46.68 9.80 -16.89
C TRP A 15 -47.70 10.86 -16.48
N GLY A 16 -48.03 10.89 -15.19
CA GLY A 16 -48.82 11.96 -14.57
C GLY A 16 -47.90 13.00 -13.93
N ALA A 17 -47.81 14.16 -14.56
CA ALA A 17 -47.35 15.39 -13.93
C ALA A 17 -48.49 16.00 -13.09
N GLY A 18 -48.15 16.56 -11.94
CA GLY A 18 -49.10 17.25 -11.07
C GLY A 18 -48.43 17.86 -9.84
N SER A 19 -47.82 19.02 -10.03
CA SER A 19 -47.35 19.92 -8.97
C SER A 19 -48.53 20.57 -8.24
N THR A 20 -48.44 20.78 -6.92
CA THR A 20 -48.80 22.04 -6.26
C THR A 20 -48.21 22.09 -4.86
N ALA A 21 -47.68 23.27 -4.52
CA ALA A 21 -46.94 23.58 -3.31
C ALA A 21 -47.83 23.78 -2.08
N SER A 22 -47.25 23.67 -0.89
CA SER A 22 -47.57 24.55 0.24
C SER A 22 -46.39 24.67 1.21
N THR A 23 -45.93 25.91 1.32
CA THR A 23 -44.95 26.49 2.23
C THR A 23 -45.49 26.65 3.66
N VAL A 24 -44.76 26.10 4.65
CA VAL A 24 -44.57 26.63 6.02
C VAL A 24 -43.21 26.02 6.45
N GLY A 25 -42.12 26.73 6.76
CA GLY A 25 -41.98 27.93 7.56
C GLY A 25 -41.36 27.57 8.91
N ILE A 26 -40.06 27.26 8.97
CA ILE A 26 -39.26 27.43 10.19
C ILE A 26 -37.96 28.12 9.81
N ALA A 27 -37.84 29.34 10.32
CA ALA A 27 -36.71 30.22 10.18
C ALA A 27 -35.54 29.80 11.08
N ALA A 28 -34.33 30.11 10.60
CA ALA A 28 -33.19 30.65 11.34
C ALA A 28 -32.66 29.91 12.58
N ALA A 29 -31.49 29.30 12.41
CA ALA A 29 -30.35 29.53 13.31
C ALA A 29 -29.03 29.36 12.54
N ALA A 30 -28.69 30.38 11.75
CA ALA A 30 -27.31 30.65 11.40
C ALA A 30 -26.72 31.56 12.50
N ALA A 31 -25.49 31.24 12.92
CA ALA A 31 -24.53 32.02 13.72
C ALA A 31 -24.16 31.36 15.07
N LEU A 32 -22.99 30.72 15.09
CA LEU A 32 -21.95 31.18 16.01
C LEU A 32 -20.60 31.08 15.31
N ALA A 33 -20.12 32.24 14.89
CA ALA A 33 -18.79 32.46 14.40
C ALA A 33 -17.79 32.50 15.56
N LEU A 34 -16.57 32.03 15.28
CA LEU A 34 -15.31 32.71 15.57
C LEU A 34 -15.02 33.11 17.03
N LEU A 35 -13.99 32.49 17.61
CA LEU A 35 -12.71 33.11 18.04
C LEU A 35 -12.16 32.39 19.27
N LEU A 36 -10.94 31.85 19.16
CA LEU A 36 -9.90 31.96 20.20
C LEU A 36 -8.55 31.60 19.57
N LEU A 37 -7.89 32.65 19.07
CA LEU A 37 -6.45 32.71 18.84
C LEU A 37 -5.72 32.73 20.19
N LEU A 38 -4.44 32.34 20.13
CA LEU A 38 -3.36 32.48 21.12
C LEU A 38 -3.20 31.25 22.03
N PHE A 39 -2.23 30.40 21.70
CA PHE A 39 -1.01 30.17 22.48
C PHE A 39 -0.17 29.09 21.78
N ALA A 40 0.72 29.52 20.88
CA ALA A 40 1.85 28.71 20.47
C ALA A 40 3.00 28.96 21.47
N PRO A 41 3.45 27.97 22.26
CA PRO A 41 4.77 28.05 22.83
C PRO A 41 5.78 27.71 21.73
N ALA A 42 6.53 28.71 21.30
CA ALA A 42 7.84 28.50 20.70
C ALA A 42 8.70 27.80 21.75
N ALA A 43 9.06 26.54 21.52
CA ALA A 43 10.04 25.82 22.31
C ALA A 43 11.19 25.40 21.41
N GLN A 44 12.37 25.92 21.78
CA GLN A 44 13.70 25.82 21.20
C GLN A 44 13.99 24.58 20.34
N ALA A 45 14.43 24.85 19.11
CA ALA A 45 15.42 24.01 18.44
C ALA A 45 16.73 24.08 19.24
N GLY A 46 16.96 23.08 20.09
CA GLY A 46 18.26 22.82 20.67
C GLY A 46 19.17 22.21 19.60
N SER A 47 20.09 23.00 19.07
CA SER A 47 21.24 22.52 18.32
C SER A 47 22.15 21.72 19.26
N GLY A 48 21.89 20.42 19.38
CA GLY A 48 22.75 19.46 20.07
C GLY A 48 23.97 19.13 19.21
N GLY A 49 24.95 20.04 19.19
CA GLY A 49 26.29 19.71 18.75
C GLY A 49 26.96 18.78 19.76
N LEU A 50 27.26 17.56 19.35
CA LEU A 50 28.31 16.76 19.98
C LEU A 50 29.53 16.78 19.07
N ASN A 51 30.41 17.70 19.42
CA ASN A 51 31.81 17.71 19.03
C ASN A 51 32.47 16.53 19.77
N ALA A 52 32.66 15.41 19.09
CA ALA A 52 33.56 14.37 19.54
C ALA A 52 34.77 14.36 18.60
N THR A 53 35.76 15.18 18.97
CA THR A 53 37.15 14.99 18.61
C THR A 53 37.53 13.54 18.91
N TYR A 54 37.72 12.73 17.87
CA TYR A 54 38.54 11.52 17.99
C TYR A 54 39.76 11.69 17.10
N SER A 55 40.88 11.85 17.80
CA SER A 55 42.22 12.03 17.28
C SER A 55 42.57 10.93 16.28
N GLY A 56 43.25 11.33 15.21
CA GLY A 56 43.87 10.39 14.30
C GLY A 56 44.88 9.51 15.03
N GLU A 57 44.71 8.20 14.86
CA GLU A 57 45.79 7.24 15.00
C GLU A 57 45.73 6.34 13.78
N THR A 58 46.72 6.51 12.91
CA THR A 58 46.99 5.63 11.78
C THR A 58 47.35 4.25 12.32
N VAL A 59 46.48 3.26 12.12
CA VAL A 59 46.85 1.86 12.29
C VAL A 59 46.73 1.16 10.95
N GLU A 60 47.88 0.62 10.56
CA GLU A 60 48.18 -0.02 9.31
C GLU A 60 47.22 -1.17 8.98
N THR A 61 46.96 -1.31 7.68
CA THR A 61 46.32 -2.45 7.04
C THR A 61 47.10 -3.75 7.32
N PRO A 62 46.53 -4.77 7.99
CA PRO A 62 47.08 -6.11 7.94
C PRO A 62 46.47 -6.81 6.72
N SER A 63 47.29 -7.04 5.71
CA SER A 63 47.00 -7.98 4.63
C SER A 63 47.39 -9.38 5.09
N THR A 64 46.45 -10.32 5.20
CA THR A 64 46.77 -11.75 5.36
C THR A 64 45.55 -12.64 5.02
N PRO A 65 45.74 -13.89 4.60
CA PRO A 65 46.24 -14.33 3.28
C PRO A 65 45.20 -15.21 2.55
N ALA A 66 45.60 -15.72 1.39
CA ALA A 66 44.87 -16.72 0.61
C ALA A 66 44.37 -17.89 1.48
N SER A 67 43.13 -18.29 1.23
CA SER A 67 42.47 -19.49 1.75
C SER A 67 43.22 -20.74 1.30
N THR A 68 44.04 -21.28 2.21
CA THR A 68 44.53 -22.65 2.13
C THR A 68 43.40 -23.56 2.59
N ALA A 69 43.16 -24.62 1.83
CA ALA A 69 42.24 -25.70 2.15
C ALA A 69 42.55 -26.28 3.54
N GLU A 70 41.53 -26.41 4.39
CA GLU A 70 41.62 -27.15 5.63
C GLU A 70 40.65 -28.33 5.60
N THR A 71 41.25 -29.48 5.83
CA THR A 71 40.76 -30.84 5.91
C THR A 71 39.40 -30.97 6.60
N GLU A 72 38.49 -31.70 5.95
CA GLU A 72 37.21 -32.18 6.48
C GLU A 72 37.43 -33.00 7.77
N VAL A 73 36.92 -32.49 8.90
CA VAL A 73 36.69 -33.28 10.12
C VAL A 73 35.21 -33.64 10.13
N PRO A 74 34.83 -34.92 9.93
CA PRO A 74 33.44 -35.32 9.95
C PRO A 74 32.87 -35.23 11.37
N GLY A 75 31.74 -34.53 11.54
CA GLY A 75 30.83 -34.80 12.65
C GLY A 75 30.57 -33.71 13.70
N LEU A 76 30.50 -32.43 13.30
CA LEU A 76 29.84 -31.40 14.13
C LEU A 76 29.05 -30.44 13.23
N THR A 77 27.78 -30.78 12.95
CA THR A 77 26.83 -29.85 12.34
C THR A 77 26.45 -28.78 13.37
N ALA A 78 27.22 -27.70 13.43
CA ALA A 78 26.77 -26.47 14.05
C ALA A 78 25.56 -25.94 13.26
N PRO A 79 24.41 -25.62 13.89
CA PRO A 79 23.36 -24.92 13.20
C PRO A 79 23.87 -23.51 12.91
N SER A 80 24.32 -23.27 11.68
CA SER A 80 24.61 -21.94 11.20
C SER A 80 23.30 -21.16 11.25
N GLY A 81 23.13 -20.34 12.29
CA GLY A 81 22.01 -19.42 12.47
C GLY A 81 22.01 -18.26 11.48
N VAL A 82 22.57 -18.45 10.29
CA VAL A 82 22.45 -17.50 9.18
C VAL A 82 21.04 -17.66 8.63
N PRO A 83 20.16 -16.64 8.74
CA PRO A 83 18.85 -16.74 8.13
C PRO A 83 19.01 -16.92 6.62
N THR A 84 18.52 -18.03 6.09
CA THR A 84 18.47 -18.27 4.65
C THR A 84 17.77 -17.09 3.99
N PRO A 85 18.39 -16.42 3.00
CA PRO A 85 17.75 -15.34 2.28
C PRO A 85 16.41 -15.81 1.71
N ALA A 86 15.38 -14.95 1.79
CA ALA A 86 14.09 -15.25 1.20
C ALA A 86 14.27 -15.57 -0.31
N PRO A 87 13.51 -16.54 -0.86
CA PRO A 87 13.64 -16.91 -2.26
C PRO A 87 13.39 -15.71 -3.17
N THR A 88 14.19 -15.60 -4.23
CA THR A 88 14.07 -14.55 -5.25
C THR A 88 14.00 -15.14 -6.65
N VAL A 89 13.41 -14.41 -7.60
CA VAL A 89 13.43 -14.76 -9.03
C VAL A 89 14.44 -13.91 -9.83
N PRO A 90 14.97 -14.41 -10.95
CA PRO A 90 15.84 -13.61 -11.82
C PRO A 90 15.13 -12.37 -12.42
N GLY A 91 15.91 -11.38 -12.86
CA GLY A 91 15.38 -10.18 -13.53
C GLY A 91 14.92 -9.09 -12.56
N ALA A 92 14.07 -8.18 -13.05
CA ALA A 92 13.55 -7.00 -12.33
C ALA A 92 12.05 -7.06 -12.03
N THR A 93 11.38 -8.16 -12.39
CA THR A 93 9.93 -8.33 -12.22
C THR A 93 9.67 -9.41 -11.18
N ALA A 94 8.80 -9.12 -10.21
CA ALA A 94 8.31 -10.12 -9.27
C ALA A 94 7.39 -11.11 -9.98
N THR A 95 7.35 -12.35 -9.49
CA THR A 95 6.44 -13.38 -10.00
C THR A 95 5.50 -13.85 -8.89
N LEU A 96 4.38 -14.42 -9.29
CA LEU A 96 3.43 -15.00 -8.34
C LEU A 96 3.65 -16.50 -8.20
N ALA A 97 3.93 -16.96 -6.98
CA ALA A 97 4.01 -18.37 -6.62
C ALA A 97 2.79 -18.71 -5.73
N GLY A 98 1.73 -19.23 -6.35
CA GLY A 98 0.42 -19.35 -5.71
C GLY A 98 -0.19 -17.96 -5.46
N GLU A 99 -0.47 -17.63 -4.20
CA GLU A 99 -0.99 -16.30 -3.80
C GLU A 99 0.10 -15.35 -3.27
N ARG A 100 1.38 -15.75 -3.34
CA ARG A 100 2.50 -14.98 -2.80
C ARG A 100 3.36 -14.42 -3.90
N ALA A 101 3.75 -13.16 -3.77
CA ALA A 101 4.74 -12.55 -4.64
C ALA A 101 6.16 -12.98 -4.23
N VAL A 102 6.96 -13.39 -5.21
CA VAL A 102 8.38 -13.69 -5.07
C VAL A 102 9.15 -12.51 -5.63
N ALA A 103 9.97 -11.87 -4.79
CA ALA A 103 10.68 -10.66 -5.17
C ALA A 103 11.80 -10.97 -6.19
N PRO A 104 12.08 -10.07 -7.14
CA PRO A 104 13.19 -10.25 -8.04
C PRO A 104 14.53 -10.06 -7.32
N ALA A 105 15.56 -10.78 -7.77
CA ALA A 105 16.90 -10.74 -7.19
C ALA A 105 17.52 -9.34 -7.30
N SER A 106 17.24 -8.62 -8.39
CA SER A 106 17.75 -7.25 -8.63
C SER A 106 16.98 -6.16 -7.88
N ALA A 107 15.85 -6.47 -7.22
CA ALA A 107 15.12 -5.47 -6.45
C ALA A 107 15.96 -4.91 -5.30
N PRO A 108 15.91 -3.58 -5.06
CA PRO A 108 16.45 -2.97 -3.86
C PRO A 108 15.93 -3.67 -2.60
N PRO A 109 16.72 -3.74 -1.51
CA PRO A 109 16.29 -4.36 -0.25
C PRO A 109 14.94 -3.82 0.26
N VAL A 110 14.68 -2.53 0.09
CA VAL A 110 13.41 -1.89 0.46
C VAL A 110 12.22 -2.50 -0.29
N VAL A 111 12.33 -2.73 -1.59
CA VAL A 111 11.26 -3.32 -2.41
C VAL A 111 11.00 -4.76 -1.99
N LYS A 112 12.05 -5.53 -1.71
CA LYS A 112 11.93 -6.90 -1.18
C LYS A 112 11.19 -6.91 0.16
N GLN A 113 11.45 -5.93 1.03
CA GLN A 113 10.76 -5.78 2.31
C GLN A 113 9.28 -5.39 2.15
N VAL A 114 8.95 -4.52 1.19
CA VAL A 114 7.55 -4.20 0.85
C VAL A 114 6.80 -5.46 0.39
N ILE A 115 7.39 -6.23 -0.52
CA ILE A 115 6.80 -7.50 -0.99
C ILE A 115 6.61 -8.48 0.18
N ALA A 116 7.63 -8.63 1.04
CA ALA A 116 7.55 -9.51 2.20
C ALA A 116 6.45 -9.09 3.17
N ALA A 117 6.25 -7.78 3.38
CA ALA A 117 5.19 -7.26 4.24
C ALA A 117 3.80 -7.46 3.64
N ALA A 118 3.60 -7.12 2.36
CA ALA A 118 2.35 -7.40 1.66
C ALA A 118 1.99 -8.90 1.72
N ASN A 119 2.96 -9.79 1.49
CA ASN A 119 2.78 -11.23 1.64
C ASN A 119 2.31 -11.68 3.03
N ARG A 120 2.52 -10.91 4.11
CA ARG A 120 2.00 -11.26 5.44
C ARG A 120 0.50 -11.10 5.52
N ILE A 121 -0.05 -10.07 4.88
CA ILE A 121 -1.49 -9.73 4.96
C ILE A 121 -2.29 -10.17 3.73
N ARG A 122 -1.65 -10.80 2.72
CA ARG A 122 -2.28 -11.18 1.43
C ARG A 122 -3.54 -12.04 1.47
N ALA A 123 -3.90 -12.62 2.62
CA ALA A 123 -5.14 -13.39 2.75
C ALA A 123 -6.08 -12.86 3.85
N THR A 124 -5.79 -11.68 4.40
CA THR A 124 -6.70 -11.06 5.36
C THR A 124 -7.94 -10.54 4.63
N PRO A 125 -9.10 -10.48 5.30
CA PRO A 125 -10.31 -9.88 4.76
C PRO A 125 -10.17 -8.36 4.56
N TYR A 126 -11.06 -7.79 3.75
CA TYR A 126 -11.28 -6.34 3.75
C TYR A 126 -12.03 -5.92 5.01
N ILE A 127 -11.49 -4.94 5.73
CA ILE A 127 -12.19 -4.28 6.83
C ILE A 127 -12.03 -2.78 6.63
N TRP A 128 -13.14 -2.05 6.53
CA TRP A 128 -13.12 -0.60 6.41
C TRP A 128 -12.41 0.05 7.61
N GLY A 129 -11.38 0.87 7.36
CA GLY A 129 -10.52 1.45 8.40
C GLY A 129 -9.44 0.50 8.94
N GLY A 130 -9.39 -0.75 8.47
CA GLY A 130 -8.44 -1.75 8.91
C GLY A 130 -7.00 -1.34 8.62
N GLY A 131 -6.13 -1.44 9.63
CA GLY A 131 -4.71 -1.07 9.54
C GLY A 131 -4.39 0.40 9.80
N HIS A 132 -5.38 1.26 10.13
CA HIS A 132 -5.13 2.67 10.43
C HIS A 132 -4.83 2.97 11.90
N ALA A 133 -5.44 2.22 12.84
CA ALA A 133 -5.21 2.42 14.27
C ALA A 133 -3.92 1.74 14.77
N ARG A 134 -3.49 0.67 14.09
CA ARG A 134 -2.28 -0.10 14.39
C ARG A 134 -1.90 -0.95 13.19
N TRP A 135 -0.63 -1.33 13.10
CA TRP A 135 -0.13 -2.13 11.98
C TRP A 135 -0.67 -3.56 11.97
N TRP A 136 -0.86 -4.21 13.12
CA TRP A 136 -1.38 -5.59 13.18
C TRP A 136 -2.91 -5.58 13.37
N ASP A 137 -3.62 -5.72 12.25
CA ASP A 137 -5.08 -5.78 12.26
C ASP A 137 -5.62 -7.11 11.70
N LYS A 138 -6.91 -7.37 11.96
CA LYS A 138 -7.63 -8.56 11.50
C LYS A 138 -7.95 -8.52 10.00
N GLY A 139 -7.91 -7.34 9.40
CA GLY A 139 -8.20 -7.07 8.00
C GLY A 139 -7.78 -5.65 7.66
N TYR A 140 -7.68 -5.36 6.37
CA TYR A 140 -7.14 -4.09 5.88
C TYR A 140 -8.03 -3.52 4.81
N ASP A 141 -8.25 -2.20 4.84
CA ASP A 141 -8.85 -1.50 3.70
C ASP A 141 -7.79 -1.24 2.61
N CYS A 142 -8.21 -0.58 1.52
CA CYS A 142 -7.34 -0.27 0.39
C CYS A 142 -6.08 0.49 0.85
N SER A 143 -6.27 1.57 1.59
CA SER A 143 -5.20 2.45 2.07
C SER A 143 -4.38 1.88 3.21
N GLY A 144 -5.00 1.11 4.12
CA GLY A 144 -4.33 0.38 5.17
C GLY A 144 -3.44 -0.73 4.62
N SER A 145 -3.86 -1.41 3.54
CA SER A 145 -3.08 -2.47 2.91
C SER A 145 -1.83 -1.94 2.19
N VAL A 146 -1.95 -0.81 1.48
CA VAL A 146 -0.82 -0.12 0.85
C VAL A 146 0.12 0.42 1.94
N SER A 147 -0.44 1.05 2.98
CA SER A 147 0.33 1.58 4.10
C SER A 147 1.13 0.50 4.82
N TYR A 148 0.52 -0.65 5.11
CA TYR A 148 1.19 -1.77 5.78
C TYR A 148 2.38 -2.30 4.97
N ALA A 149 2.20 -2.46 3.66
CA ALA A 149 3.26 -2.93 2.79
C ALA A 149 4.44 -1.92 2.74
N LEU A 150 4.15 -0.63 2.57
CA LEU A 150 5.16 0.44 2.56
C LEU A 150 5.87 0.59 3.91
N HIS A 151 5.14 0.47 5.02
CA HIS A 151 5.71 0.44 6.37
C HIS A 151 6.72 -0.70 6.54
N GLY A 152 6.44 -1.87 5.97
CA GLY A 152 7.37 -3.00 5.94
C GLY A 152 8.70 -2.69 5.28
N GLY A 153 8.70 -1.82 4.26
CA GLY A 153 9.92 -1.28 3.64
C GLY A 153 10.49 -0.03 4.32
N LYS A 154 9.97 0.36 5.50
CA LYS A 154 10.35 1.59 6.21
C LYS A 154 10.14 2.87 5.39
N LEU A 155 9.20 2.85 4.44
CA LEU A 155 8.85 4.02 3.63
C LEU A 155 7.77 4.89 4.31
N LEU A 156 7.07 4.34 5.30
CA LEU A 156 6.04 5.03 6.08
C LEU A 156 6.22 4.75 7.57
N GLU A 157 6.08 5.80 8.38
CA GLU A 157 6.06 5.71 9.85
C GLU A 157 4.65 5.64 10.42
N ALA A 158 3.65 6.11 9.68
CA ALA A 158 2.24 6.09 10.02
C ALA A 158 1.37 5.74 8.79
N PRO A 159 0.20 5.11 8.98
CA PRO A 159 -0.69 4.79 7.87
C PRO A 159 -1.29 6.06 7.27
N LEU A 160 -1.51 6.01 5.96
CA LEU A 160 -2.13 7.09 5.19
C LEU A 160 -3.47 6.62 4.63
N VAL A 161 -4.43 7.55 4.54
CA VAL A 161 -5.67 7.36 3.80
C VAL A 161 -5.43 7.54 2.29
N SER A 162 -6.33 7.00 1.46
CA SER A 162 -6.24 7.04 -0.01
C SER A 162 -6.01 8.46 -0.56
N GLY A 163 -6.75 9.45 -0.06
CA GLY A 163 -6.60 10.84 -0.46
C GLY A 163 -5.21 11.42 -0.17
N SER A 164 -4.57 11.05 0.94
CA SER A 164 -3.24 11.53 1.30
C SER A 164 -2.15 10.99 0.37
N PHE A 165 -2.33 9.77 -0.15
CA PHE A 165 -1.42 9.21 -1.15
C PHE A 165 -1.40 10.00 -2.46
N MET A 166 -2.43 10.78 -2.78
CA MET A 166 -2.45 11.59 -4.02
C MET A 166 -1.32 12.64 -4.05
N THR A 167 -0.80 13.03 -2.89
CA THR A 167 0.24 14.05 -2.73
C THR A 167 1.53 13.52 -2.12
N TRP A 168 1.59 12.24 -1.76
CA TRP A 168 2.74 11.62 -1.12
C TRP A 168 3.81 11.20 -2.16
N GLY A 169 5.09 11.20 -1.76
CA GLY A 169 6.18 10.81 -2.65
C GLY A 169 6.40 11.79 -3.81
N GLU A 170 6.87 11.31 -4.96
CA GLU A 170 7.08 12.08 -6.19
C GLU A 170 5.97 11.82 -7.23
N PRO A 171 5.68 12.77 -8.15
CA PRO A 171 4.69 12.58 -9.20
C PRO A 171 5.14 11.57 -10.25
N GLY A 172 4.19 10.82 -10.79
CA GLY A 172 4.41 9.90 -11.91
C GLY A 172 4.78 8.47 -11.49
N PRO A 173 4.99 7.58 -12.47
CA PRO A 173 5.35 6.19 -12.21
C PRO A 173 6.76 6.08 -11.63
N GLY A 174 6.94 5.16 -10.68
CA GLY A 174 8.24 4.77 -10.15
C GLY A 174 8.84 3.59 -10.90
N THR A 175 10.12 3.32 -10.66
CA THR A 175 10.87 2.24 -11.30
C THR A 175 10.49 0.86 -10.75
N TRP A 176 10.20 0.79 -9.46
CA TRP A 176 9.88 -0.40 -8.69
C TRP A 176 8.49 -0.33 -8.07
N ILE A 177 8.11 0.83 -7.54
CA ILE A 177 6.84 1.02 -6.86
C ILE A 177 6.10 2.17 -7.53
N THR A 178 4.89 1.92 -8.01
CA THR A 178 3.98 2.97 -8.48
C THR A 178 2.68 2.87 -7.70
N ILE A 179 2.29 3.97 -7.07
CA ILE A 179 1.06 4.13 -6.31
C ILE A 179 0.05 4.86 -7.18
N TYR A 180 -1.17 4.35 -7.16
CA TYR A 180 -2.29 4.94 -7.86
C TYR A 180 -3.33 5.30 -6.81
N ALA A 181 -3.56 6.59 -6.60
CA ALA A 181 -4.44 7.08 -5.54
C ALA A 181 -5.50 8.04 -6.06
N ASN A 182 -6.70 7.96 -5.49
CA ASN A 182 -7.71 9.00 -5.57
C ASN A 182 -8.47 9.10 -4.24
N LYS A 183 -9.53 9.92 -4.19
CA LYS A 183 -10.32 10.12 -2.96
C LYS A 183 -11.04 8.87 -2.45
N GLN A 184 -11.23 7.85 -3.29
CA GLN A 184 -12.05 6.67 -2.99
C GLN A 184 -11.22 5.40 -2.82
N HIS A 185 -10.11 5.27 -3.55
CA HIS A 185 -9.34 4.04 -3.60
C HIS A 185 -7.85 4.31 -3.77
N VAL A 186 -7.03 3.37 -3.28
CA VAL A 186 -5.59 3.36 -3.52
C VAL A 186 -5.10 1.92 -3.64
N TYR A 187 -4.19 1.71 -4.58
CA TYR A 187 -3.47 0.46 -4.77
C TYR A 187 -2.07 0.79 -5.30
N MET A 188 -1.21 -0.21 -5.46
CA MET A 188 0.12 -0.01 -6.03
C MET A 188 0.56 -1.17 -6.90
N THR A 189 1.50 -0.91 -7.81
CA THR A 189 2.29 -1.94 -8.46
C THR A 189 3.66 -2.00 -7.81
N VAL A 190 4.12 -3.19 -7.43
CA VAL A 190 5.44 -3.43 -6.83
C VAL A 190 6.18 -4.47 -7.67
N ALA A 191 7.28 -4.05 -8.29
CA ALA A 191 8.06 -4.85 -9.22
C ALA A 191 7.20 -5.54 -10.30
N GLY A 192 6.20 -4.83 -10.82
CA GLY A 192 5.31 -5.30 -11.88
C GLY A 192 4.06 -6.07 -11.43
N LEU A 193 3.92 -6.44 -10.15
CA LEU A 193 2.70 -7.06 -9.63
C LEU A 193 1.79 -6.01 -8.98
N ARG A 194 0.48 -6.12 -9.20
CA ARG A 194 -0.51 -5.24 -8.57
C ARG A 194 -0.85 -5.74 -7.17
N TRP A 195 -0.72 -4.87 -6.18
CA TRP A 195 -1.18 -5.04 -4.81
C TRP A 195 -2.43 -4.18 -4.61
N ASP A 196 -3.60 -4.82 -4.51
CA ASP A 196 -4.90 -4.15 -4.50
C ASP A 196 -5.88 -4.89 -3.58
N THR A 197 -6.94 -4.21 -3.12
CA THR A 197 -8.08 -4.82 -2.44
C THR A 197 -9.31 -4.96 -3.32
N GLY A 198 -9.20 -4.61 -4.60
CA GLY A 198 -10.26 -4.69 -5.59
C GLY A 198 -9.84 -5.47 -6.85
N GLY A 199 -10.85 -5.88 -7.63
CA GLY A 199 -10.65 -6.59 -8.89
C GLY A 199 -10.64 -8.11 -8.78
N ASP A 200 -10.95 -8.67 -7.61
CA ASP A 200 -11.17 -10.11 -7.41
C ASP A 200 -12.60 -10.56 -7.79
N ALA A 201 -12.78 -11.88 -7.88
CA ALA A 201 -14.08 -12.51 -8.06
C ALA A 201 -15.06 -12.16 -6.91
N PRO A 202 -16.38 -12.13 -7.15
CA PRO A 202 -17.37 -11.84 -6.11
C PRO A 202 -17.18 -12.70 -4.85
N GLY A 203 -17.15 -12.04 -3.69
CA GLY A 203 -16.98 -12.69 -2.39
C GLY A 203 -15.53 -12.82 -1.91
N VAL A 204 -14.55 -12.63 -2.80
CA VAL A 204 -13.15 -12.43 -2.38
C VAL A 204 -12.96 -10.96 -2.03
N THR A 205 -12.46 -10.71 -0.83
CA THR A 205 -12.23 -9.35 -0.34
C THR A 205 -10.86 -9.25 0.33
N GLY A 206 -10.34 -8.02 0.37
CA GLY A 206 -9.11 -7.68 1.06
C GLY A 206 -7.92 -7.73 0.12
N PRO A 207 -6.71 -7.53 0.65
CA PRO A 207 -5.54 -7.29 -0.20
C PRO A 207 -5.05 -8.55 -0.88
N ARG A 208 -4.86 -8.50 -2.19
CA ARG A 208 -4.39 -9.59 -3.04
C ARG A 208 -3.31 -9.10 -4.01
N TRP A 209 -2.51 -10.06 -4.47
CA TRP A 209 -1.60 -9.87 -5.58
C TRP A 209 -2.28 -10.26 -6.89
N HIS A 210 -2.09 -9.46 -7.92
CA HIS A 210 -2.59 -9.73 -9.27
C HIS A 210 -1.47 -9.57 -10.30
N THR A 211 -1.52 -10.39 -11.33
CA THR A 211 -0.64 -10.27 -12.52
C THR A 211 -1.24 -9.32 -13.55
N GLU A 212 -2.55 -9.12 -13.52
CA GLU A 212 -3.24 -8.24 -14.45
C GLU A 212 -2.97 -6.76 -14.14
N PRO A 213 -2.80 -5.93 -15.17
CA PRO A 213 -2.67 -4.50 -15.00
C PRO A 213 -3.97 -3.91 -14.42
N PHE A 214 -3.86 -2.66 -13.97
CA PHE A 214 -5.02 -1.92 -13.51
C PHE A 214 -6.02 -1.61 -14.64
N LEU A 215 -7.32 -1.62 -14.34
CA LEU A 215 -8.40 -1.46 -15.31
C LEU A 215 -9.18 -0.12 -15.22
N GLY A 216 -8.81 0.80 -14.33
CA GLY A 216 -9.57 2.05 -14.09
C GLY A 216 -8.90 3.34 -14.58
N LYS A 217 -9.57 4.47 -14.36
CA LYS A 217 -9.12 5.84 -14.68
C LYS A 217 -9.29 6.75 -13.46
N GLY A 218 -8.70 7.95 -13.50
CA GLY A 218 -8.90 8.98 -12.48
C GLY A 218 -8.02 8.84 -11.23
N PHE A 219 -6.89 8.14 -11.34
CA PHE A 219 -5.91 8.01 -10.28
C PHE A 219 -4.76 8.99 -10.51
N VAL A 220 -4.35 9.66 -9.44
CA VAL A 220 -3.08 10.36 -9.38
C VAL A 220 -1.99 9.31 -9.19
N VAL A 221 -0.98 9.37 -10.05
CA VAL A 221 0.14 8.43 -10.04
C VAL A 221 1.29 9.05 -9.24
N ARG A 222 1.78 8.31 -8.25
CA ARG A 222 2.87 8.70 -7.36
C ARG A 222 3.85 7.55 -7.17
N HIS A 223 5.03 7.82 -6.62
CA HIS A 223 5.96 6.79 -6.19
C HIS A 223 6.80 7.23 -4.98
N PRO A 224 7.35 6.29 -4.18
CA PRO A 224 8.31 6.64 -3.15
C PRO A 224 9.58 7.25 -3.76
N VAL A 225 10.16 8.26 -3.11
CA VAL A 225 11.38 8.95 -3.60
C VAL A 225 12.49 7.92 -3.86
N GLY A 226 13.08 7.98 -5.07
CA GLY A 226 14.19 7.12 -5.47
C GLY A 226 13.81 5.67 -5.81
N LEU A 227 12.51 5.36 -5.92
CA LEU A 227 12.00 4.04 -6.30
C LEU A 227 11.12 4.04 -7.53
#